data_AF-A0A1X2ITF6-F1
#
_entry.id   AF-A0A1X2ITF6-F1
#
_cell.length_a   1.000
_cell.length_b   1.000
_cell.length_c   1.000
_cell.angle_alpha   90.00
_cell.angle_beta   90.00
_cell.angle_gamma   90.00
#
_symmetry.space_group_name_H-M   'P 1'
#
loop_
_entity.id
_entity.type
_entity.pdbx_description
1 polymer ?
#
loop_
_entity_poly.entity_id
_entity_poly.type
_entity_poly.pdbx_seq_one_letter_code
_entity_poly.pdbx_strand_id
1 'polypeptide(L)'
;MTLSVVKSKRKVSCLPCRYRKVKCCGGHPCQRCILRKAPDDCTFLKPGQVGRRPRNAVVNKLVLNRSKQTTSGNQYKEFIFENVCYSMPTDAIFINNDSSKNLYYFIHTLFNYDDAIMQLAVSRVTKALPYIPEVKMYELLDLHVYATVELLNVVVNRISALPLDSFSFFDSISASVFQDMALKFFSEPPPTLPSINPLSTLSPHKAVYLIDTFFTVNPNSILLNQTLILQGYWTDSIDPLLLCVILGTSTYMEKMTKGQPLGLWEASDQMIRNPFLEYAYILVQKSSSEVSLEKYQAVVLLGLFEMVFGFPKRGIVNLGLAFMIGINLGIWDGSFQEKSNDITSELALYSFWSTFNSTCRGVVDLGQLPHYSKKTLSLKLPPANIEQSVSYQFEKSNGNPRRYRSFGFLVESFYTHSVCCKYTTLLLLEFPEVQDCKR
;
A
#
# COMPACT_ATOMS: atom_id res chain seq x y z
N MET A 1 -46.72 -11.51 -46.55
CA MET A 1 -46.87 -10.10 -46.13
C MET A 1 -45.93 -9.86 -44.96
N THR A 2 -44.85 -9.12 -45.18
CA THR A 2 -43.82 -8.80 -44.17
C THR A 2 -44.12 -7.43 -43.55
N LEU A 3 -44.51 -7.41 -42.27
CA LEU A 3 -44.72 -6.19 -41.50
C LEU A 3 -43.36 -5.61 -41.09
N SER A 4 -42.97 -4.48 -41.68
CA SER A 4 -41.79 -3.71 -41.26
C SER A 4 -42.16 -2.75 -40.13
N VAL A 5 -41.51 -2.91 -38.97
CA VAL A 5 -41.62 -1.97 -37.85
C VAL A 5 -40.85 -0.70 -38.21
N VAL A 6 -41.57 0.34 -38.61
CA VAL A 6 -41.01 1.68 -38.87
C VAL A 6 -40.61 2.30 -37.54
N LYS A 7 -39.30 2.32 -37.23
CA LYS A 7 -38.76 3.07 -36.08
C LYS A 7 -39.14 4.55 -36.21
N SER A 8 -39.95 5.06 -35.28
CA SER A 8 -40.31 6.48 -35.25
C SER A 8 -39.05 7.31 -34.99
N LYS A 9 -38.62 8.11 -35.97
CA LYS A 9 -37.53 9.09 -35.78
C LYS A 9 -37.88 10.03 -34.63
N ARG A 10 -37.01 10.14 -33.62
CA ARG A 10 -37.18 11.09 -32.50
C ARG A 10 -37.35 12.50 -33.06
N LYS A 11 -38.45 13.15 -32.71
CA LYS A 11 -38.76 14.53 -33.16
C LYS A 11 -37.82 15.50 -32.43
N VAL A 12 -36.89 16.10 -33.16
CA VAL A 12 -36.06 17.21 -32.67
C VAL A 12 -36.84 18.51 -32.85
N SER A 13 -36.82 19.41 -31.87
CA SER A 13 -37.43 20.74 -31.97
C SER A 13 -36.46 21.74 -32.61
N CYS A 14 -36.94 22.62 -33.49
CA CYS A 14 -36.15 23.74 -34.02
C CYS A 14 -35.74 24.73 -32.92
N LEU A 15 -34.68 25.50 -33.15
CA LEU A 15 -34.13 26.48 -32.22
C LEU A 15 -35.17 27.51 -31.73
N PRO A 16 -35.98 28.15 -32.60
CA PRO A 16 -36.99 29.11 -32.15
C PRO A 16 -38.07 28.49 -31.26
N CYS A 17 -38.50 27.25 -31.55
CA CYS A 17 -39.48 26.55 -30.72
C CYS A 17 -38.87 26.09 -29.39
N ARG A 18 -37.59 25.66 -29.40
CA ARG A 18 -36.85 25.25 -28.20
C ARG A 18 -36.62 26.42 -27.25
N TYR A 19 -36.17 27.58 -27.75
CA TYR A 19 -35.92 28.77 -26.94
C TYR A 19 -37.20 29.25 -26.24
N ARG A 20 -38.34 29.17 -26.93
CA ARG A 20 -39.65 29.55 -26.39
C ARG A 20 -40.36 28.42 -25.65
N LYS A 21 -39.73 27.25 -25.45
CA LYS A 21 -40.28 26.06 -24.78
C LYS A 21 -41.65 25.62 -25.31
N VAL A 22 -41.89 25.76 -26.62
CA VAL A 22 -43.16 25.36 -27.27
C VAL A 22 -42.99 24.10 -28.11
N LYS A 23 -44.05 23.29 -28.20
CA LYS A 23 -44.06 22.04 -28.99
C LYS A 23 -43.79 22.33 -30.48
N CYS A 24 -42.80 21.66 -31.06
CA CYS A 24 -42.43 21.77 -32.47
C CYS A 24 -42.99 20.57 -33.26
N CYS A 25 -43.47 20.79 -34.49
CA CYS A 25 -43.94 19.70 -35.35
C CYS A 25 -42.83 18.91 -36.04
N GLY A 26 -41.57 19.40 -36.00
CA GLY A 26 -40.39 18.71 -36.53
C GLY A 26 -40.23 18.77 -38.06
N GLY A 27 -41.14 19.40 -38.80
CA GLY A 27 -40.93 19.72 -40.22
C GLY A 27 -39.92 20.86 -40.42
N HIS A 28 -39.27 20.94 -41.58
CA HIS A 28 -38.31 21.99 -41.92
C HIS A 28 -38.77 22.71 -43.21
N PRO A 29 -39.21 23.98 -43.15
CA PRO A 29 -39.48 24.77 -41.95
C PRO A 29 -40.70 24.25 -41.17
N CYS A 30 -40.72 24.43 -39.84
CA CYS A 30 -41.81 23.93 -39.01
C CYS A 30 -43.04 24.83 -39.16
N GLN A 31 -44.23 24.25 -39.12
CA GLN A 31 -45.50 24.96 -39.34
C GLN A 31 -45.71 26.16 -38.40
N ARG A 32 -45.14 26.10 -37.21
CA ARG A 32 -45.19 27.19 -36.23
C ARG A 32 -44.24 28.35 -36.56
N CYS A 33 -43.14 28.10 -37.28
CA CYS A 33 -42.28 29.14 -37.84
C CYS A 33 -42.92 29.78 -39.09
N ILE A 34 -43.62 28.99 -39.90
CA ILE A 34 -44.42 29.49 -41.05
C ILE A 34 -45.52 30.44 -40.57
N LEU A 35 -46.31 30.03 -39.57
CA LEU A 35 -47.37 30.86 -39.00
C LEU A 35 -46.86 32.18 -38.37
N ARG A 36 -45.56 32.24 -38.04
CA ARG A 36 -44.93 33.44 -37.47
C ARG A 36 -44.28 34.33 -38.52
N LYS A 37 -44.48 34.04 -39.82
CA LYS A 37 -43.85 34.75 -40.94
C LYS A 37 -42.30 34.80 -40.83
N ALA A 38 -41.71 33.82 -40.16
CA ALA A 38 -40.25 33.67 -40.02
C ALA A 38 -39.84 32.22 -40.36
N PRO A 39 -40.10 31.76 -41.61
CA PRO A 39 -39.69 30.42 -42.03
C PRO A 39 -38.16 30.28 -42.10
N ASP A 40 -37.46 31.37 -42.43
CA ASP A 40 -36.00 31.39 -42.62
C ASP A 40 -35.23 31.20 -41.30
N ASP A 41 -35.82 31.61 -40.19
CA ASP A 41 -35.25 31.41 -38.84
C ASP A 41 -35.43 29.97 -38.32
N CYS A 42 -36.09 29.09 -39.07
CA CYS A 42 -36.43 27.73 -38.63
C CYS A 42 -35.25 26.77 -38.72
N THR A 43 -34.23 27.01 -37.91
CA THR A 43 -33.00 26.23 -37.87
C THR A 43 -33.08 25.07 -36.87
N PHE A 44 -32.61 23.89 -37.27
CA PHE A 44 -32.45 22.73 -36.40
C PHE A 44 -30.97 22.55 -36.10
N LEU A 45 -30.62 22.44 -34.81
CA LEU A 45 -29.27 22.02 -34.43
C LEU A 45 -29.08 20.57 -34.89
N LYS A 46 -27.96 20.28 -35.56
CA LYS A 46 -27.49 18.90 -35.69
C LYS A 46 -27.39 18.32 -34.27
N PRO A 47 -27.93 17.11 -34.02
CA PRO A 47 -27.82 16.51 -32.70
C PRO A 47 -26.34 16.46 -32.32
N GLY A 48 -26.00 17.14 -31.23
CA GLY A 48 -24.65 17.08 -30.67
C GLY A 48 -24.32 15.62 -30.35
N GLN A 49 -23.04 15.27 -30.47
CA GLN A 49 -22.55 13.96 -30.08
C GLN A 49 -23.03 13.67 -28.64
N VAL A 50 -23.79 12.58 -28.47
CA VAL A 50 -24.36 12.24 -27.17
C VAL A 50 -23.21 11.78 -26.28
N GLY A 51 -22.79 12.65 -25.37
CA GLY A 51 -21.71 12.38 -24.42
C GLY A 51 -21.08 13.69 -23.94
N ARG A 52 -20.90 13.84 -22.62
CA ARG A 52 -20.04 14.89 -22.07
C ARG A 52 -18.63 14.72 -22.65
N ARG A 53 -17.93 15.84 -22.94
CA ARG A 53 -16.49 15.80 -23.25
C ARG A 53 -15.74 15.05 -22.13
N PRO A 54 -14.80 14.15 -22.44
CA PRO A 54 -14.11 13.35 -21.44
C PRO A 54 -13.03 14.23 -20.78
N ARG A 55 -13.41 15.02 -19.77
CA ARG A 55 -12.46 15.45 -18.74
C ARG A 55 -12.60 14.61 -17.46
N ASN A 56 -13.77 13.99 -17.25
CA ASN A 56 -14.07 13.13 -16.09
C ASN A 56 -14.69 11.78 -16.50
N ALA A 57 -14.65 11.40 -17.77
CA ALA A 57 -14.99 10.04 -18.14
C ALA A 57 -13.74 9.20 -17.88
N VAL A 58 -13.77 8.39 -16.82
CA VAL A 58 -12.88 7.23 -16.73
C VAL A 58 -13.13 6.45 -18.01
N VAL A 59 -12.22 6.61 -18.99
CA VAL A 59 -12.28 5.87 -20.24
C VAL A 59 -11.97 4.46 -19.83
N ASN A 60 -13.02 3.70 -19.61
CA ASN A 60 -12.95 2.32 -19.21
C ASN A 60 -12.32 1.58 -20.40
N LYS A 61 -11.00 1.34 -20.35
CA LYS A 61 -10.22 0.64 -21.40
C LYS A 61 -10.85 -0.73 -21.76
N LEU A 62 -11.70 -1.25 -20.88
CA LEU A 62 -12.52 -2.45 -21.07
C LEU A 62 -13.57 -2.33 -22.19
N VAL A 63 -14.17 -1.15 -22.41
CA VAL A 63 -15.15 -0.96 -23.51
C VAL A 63 -14.45 -0.93 -24.87
N LEU A 64 -13.22 -0.42 -24.92
CA LEU A 64 -12.42 -0.39 -26.15
C LEU A 64 -11.86 -1.76 -26.53
N ASN A 65 -11.60 -2.65 -25.55
CA ASN A 65 -11.10 -4.00 -25.81
C ASN A 65 -12.20 -5.06 -26.04
N ARG A 66 -13.47 -4.74 -25.74
CA ARG A 66 -14.62 -5.64 -26.00
C ARG A 66 -14.81 -5.98 -27.48
N SER A 67 -14.26 -5.18 -28.40
CA SER A 67 -14.46 -5.35 -29.85
C SER A 67 -13.37 -6.18 -30.55
N LYS A 68 -12.32 -6.65 -29.85
CA LYS A 68 -11.17 -7.30 -30.51
C LYS A 68 -10.76 -8.69 -30.01
N GLN A 69 -11.40 -9.28 -29.00
CA GLN A 69 -11.01 -10.61 -28.51
C GLN A 69 -12.21 -11.53 -28.29
N THR A 70 -12.66 -12.17 -29.35
CA THR A 70 -13.35 -13.46 -29.31
C THR A 70 -12.30 -14.57 -29.34
N THR A 71 -11.89 -15.09 -28.18
CA THR A 71 -11.62 -16.51 -27.86
C THR A 71 -10.79 -16.64 -26.58
N SER A 72 -11.30 -17.49 -25.67
CA SER A 72 -10.62 -18.20 -24.57
C SER A 72 -9.68 -17.41 -23.65
N GLY A 73 -10.10 -17.20 -22.38
CA GLY A 73 -9.14 -17.08 -21.26
C GLY A 73 -9.45 -16.14 -20.10
N ASN A 74 -10.60 -15.44 -20.02
CA ASN A 74 -10.81 -14.43 -18.96
C ASN A 74 -12.15 -14.55 -18.23
N GLN A 75 -12.33 -15.61 -17.42
CA GLN A 75 -13.42 -15.68 -16.43
C GLN A 75 -13.30 -14.61 -15.33
N TYR A 76 -12.09 -14.13 -15.05
CA TYR A 76 -11.82 -13.10 -14.04
C TYR A 76 -12.46 -11.73 -14.37
N LYS A 77 -12.72 -11.44 -15.65
CA LYS A 77 -13.21 -10.12 -16.10
C LYS A 77 -14.72 -9.95 -16.02
N GLU A 78 -15.52 -11.01 -16.03
CA GLU A 78 -16.97 -10.90 -15.86
C GLU A 78 -17.35 -10.89 -14.37
N PHE A 79 -16.59 -11.62 -13.56
CA PHE A 79 -16.82 -11.78 -12.13
C PHE A 79 -16.58 -10.51 -11.28
N ILE A 80 -15.55 -9.71 -11.60
CA ILE A 80 -15.21 -8.48 -10.87
C ILE A 80 -16.33 -7.41 -10.92
N PHE A 81 -17.16 -7.42 -11.97
CA PHE A 81 -18.17 -6.36 -12.19
C PHE A 81 -19.56 -6.70 -11.65
N GLU A 82 -19.89 -7.98 -11.45
CA GLU A 82 -21.23 -8.38 -11.01
C GLU A 82 -21.39 -8.38 -9.49
N ASN A 83 -20.30 -8.53 -8.72
CA ASN A 83 -20.40 -8.86 -7.29
C ASN A 83 -19.90 -7.79 -6.30
N VAL A 84 -19.34 -6.66 -6.74
CA VAL A 84 -18.71 -5.72 -5.79
C VAL A 84 -18.92 -4.24 -6.17
N CYS A 85 -20.04 -3.67 -5.69
CA CYS A 85 -20.22 -2.22 -5.54
C CYS A 85 -19.97 -1.83 -4.08
N TYR A 86 -18.71 -1.66 -3.68
CA TYR A 86 -18.41 -0.96 -2.41
C TYR A 86 -18.30 0.53 -2.70
N SER A 87 -19.39 1.27 -2.46
CA SER A 87 -19.28 2.69 -2.16
C SER A 87 -18.65 2.81 -0.78
N MET A 88 -17.36 3.12 -0.70
CA MET A 88 -16.77 3.60 0.55
C MET A 88 -17.28 5.03 0.77
N PRO A 89 -18.13 5.31 1.76
CA PRO A 89 -18.23 6.68 2.24
C PRO A 89 -16.89 6.99 2.92
N THR A 90 -16.43 8.24 2.86
CA THR A 90 -16.27 9.08 4.07
C THR A 90 -15.42 10.30 3.76
N ASP A 91 -15.71 11.34 4.53
CA ASP A 91 -15.03 12.63 4.58
C ASP A 91 -13.51 12.49 4.62
N ALA A 92 -12.81 13.33 3.87
CA ALA A 92 -11.36 13.31 3.78
C ALA A 92 -10.73 13.61 5.16
N ILE A 93 -9.94 12.67 5.67
CA ILE A 93 -9.18 12.80 6.92
C ILE A 93 -7.75 13.21 6.55
N PHE A 94 -7.17 14.16 7.28
CA PHE A 94 -5.82 14.65 7.02
C PHE A 94 -4.96 14.58 8.28
N ILE A 95 -3.66 14.28 8.14
CA ILE A 95 -2.67 14.45 9.23
C ILE A 95 -2.61 15.93 9.66
N ASN A 96 -2.76 16.82 8.68
CA ASN A 96 -2.83 18.26 8.90
C ASN A 96 -3.66 18.91 7.79
N ASN A 97 -4.50 19.87 8.17
CA ASN A 97 -5.37 20.61 7.25
C ASN A 97 -4.61 21.62 6.37
N ASP A 98 -3.33 21.86 6.65
CA ASP A 98 -2.46 22.69 5.81
C ASP A 98 -2.01 21.93 4.57
N SER A 99 -2.51 22.34 3.41
CA SER A 99 -2.24 21.73 2.10
C SER A 99 -0.80 21.91 1.62
N SER A 100 -0.01 22.78 2.25
CA SER A 100 1.42 22.90 1.98
C SER A 100 2.26 21.79 2.61
N LYS A 101 1.69 21.06 3.58
CA LYS A 101 2.36 19.97 4.31
C LYS A 101 2.02 18.63 3.68
N ASN A 102 3.03 18.02 3.05
CA ASN A 102 2.95 16.67 2.48
C ASN A 102 3.42 15.62 3.50
N LEU A 103 3.33 14.33 3.14
CA LEU A 103 3.82 13.25 4.02
C LEU A 103 5.31 13.39 4.36
N TYR A 104 6.12 13.90 3.42
CA TYR A 104 7.54 14.16 3.63
C TYR A 104 7.79 15.21 4.72
N TYR A 105 6.96 16.25 4.84
CA TYR A 105 7.08 17.27 5.87
C TYR A 105 7.03 16.68 7.28
N PHE A 106 6.10 15.75 7.54
CA PHE A 106 5.96 15.13 8.87
C PHE A 106 7.15 14.25 9.22
N ILE A 107 7.64 13.49 8.23
CA ILE A 107 8.85 12.72 8.39
C ILE A 107 10.04 13.62 8.70
N HIS A 108 10.25 14.65 7.89
CA HIS A 108 11.37 15.57 8.07
C HIS A 108 11.29 16.23 9.44
N THR A 109 10.09 16.64 9.88
CA THR A 109 9.95 17.31 11.19
C THR A 109 10.27 16.39 12.37
N LEU A 110 9.89 15.12 12.32
CA LEU A 110 10.14 14.17 13.42
C LEU A 110 11.58 13.65 13.48
N PHE A 111 12.22 13.54 12.32
CA PHE A 111 13.48 12.82 12.18
C PHE A 111 14.66 13.70 11.76
N ASN A 112 14.48 15.00 11.48
CA ASN A 112 15.58 15.89 11.09
C ASN A 112 16.34 16.44 12.31
N TYR A 113 17.05 15.55 13.00
CA TYR A 113 18.08 15.89 13.98
C TYR A 113 19.46 15.74 13.34
N ASP A 114 19.74 16.59 12.34
CA ASP A 114 20.92 16.50 11.46
C ASP A 114 22.22 16.35 12.26
N ASP A 115 22.41 17.13 13.33
CA ASP A 115 23.63 17.10 14.13
C ASP A 115 23.79 15.80 14.94
N ALA A 116 22.70 15.29 15.54
CA ALA A 116 22.75 14.06 16.34
C ALA A 116 22.97 12.82 15.45
N ILE A 117 22.33 12.79 14.29
CA ILE A 117 22.45 11.70 13.31
C ILE A 117 23.83 11.71 12.67
N MET A 118 24.35 12.90 12.32
CA MET A 118 25.69 13.07 11.78
C MET A 118 26.76 12.69 12.80
N GLN A 119 26.65 13.14 14.06
CA GLN A 119 27.59 12.75 15.12
C GLN A 119 27.55 11.25 15.41
N LEU A 120 26.35 10.64 15.40
CA LEU A 120 26.20 9.19 15.47
C LEU A 120 26.85 8.49 14.27
N ALA A 121 26.59 8.94 13.05
CA ALA A 121 27.19 8.39 11.84
C ALA A 121 28.71 8.48 11.87
N VAL A 122 29.28 9.64 12.22
CA VAL A 122 30.73 9.89 12.35
C VAL A 122 31.35 9.02 13.44
N SER A 123 30.74 8.96 14.62
CA SER A 123 31.19 8.06 15.71
C SER A 123 31.16 6.59 15.28
N ARG A 124 30.18 6.21 14.45
CA ARG A 124 30.02 4.85 13.94
C ARG A 124 31.02 4.49 12.84
N VAL A 125 31.40 5.41 11.95
CA VAL A 125 32.48 5.18 10.97
C VAL A 125 33.76 4.69 11.67
N THR A 126 34.06 5.27 12.83
CA THR A 126 35.28 4.91 13.60
C THR A 126 35.20 3.56 14.32
N LYS A 127 34.01 2.96 14.44
CA LYS A 127 33.75 1.70 15.17
C LYS A 127 33.17 0.60 14.28
N ALA A 128 33.12 0.81 12.97
CA ALA A 128 32.44 -0.10 12.05
C ALA A 128 33.06 -1.49 12.03
N LEU A 129 32.22 -2.50 12.23
CA LEU A 129 32.57 -3.87 11.90
C LEU A 129 32.75 -3.93 10.37
N PRO A 130 33.92 -4.36 9.87
CA PRO A 130 34.26 -4.30 8.45
C PRO A 130 33.49 -5.31 7.59
N TYR A 131 32.65 -6.17 8.18
CA TYR A 131 32.01 -7.27 7.47
C TYR A 131 30.59 -7.52 7.98
N ILE A 132 29.61 -7.40 7.08
CA ILE A 132 28.30 -8.04 7.23
C ILE A 132 28.39 -9.39 6.51
N PRO A 133 28.00 -10.51 7.14
CA PRO A 133 27.92 -11.78 6.45
C PRO A 133 26.93 -11.69 5.28
N GLU A 134 27.34 -12.21 4.12
CA GLU A 134 26.48 -12.28 2.94
C GLU A 134 25.37 -13.32 3.18
N VAL A 135 24.25 -12.89 3.73
CA VAL A 135 23.10 -13.76 3.99
C VAL A 135 22.24 -13.86 2.73
N LYS A 136 22.10 -15.08 2.23
CA LYS A 136 21.28 -15.44 1.06
C LYS A 136 20.03 -16.18 1.48
N MET A 137 18.86 -15.65 1.14
CA MET A 137 17.55 -16.24 1.42
C MET A 137 16.95 -16.83 0.16
N TYR A 138 16.66 -18.13 0.18
CA TYR A 138 16.03 -18.85 -0.93
C TYR A 138 14.51 -18.95 -0.79
N GLU A 139 13.99 -18.72 0.42
CA GLU A 139 12.57 -18.74 0.75
C GLU A 139 12.27 -17.71 1.85
N LEU A 140 11.06 -17.14 1.85
CA LEU A 140 10.60 -16.16 2.83
C LEU A 140 9.47 -16.67 3.73
N LEU A 141 9.10 -17.95 3.61
CA LEU A 141 8.02 -18.58 4.39
C LEU A 141 8.29 -18.46 5.90
N ASP A 142 9.56 -18.62 6.29
CA ASP A 142 9.97 -18.61 7.70
C ASP A 142 10.29 -17.20 8.23
N LEU A 143 10.01 -16.13 7.49
CA LEU A 143 10.40 -14.77 7.90
C LEU A 143 9.82 -14.36 9.26
N HIS A 144 8.55 -14.71 9.54
CA HIS A 144 7.92 -14.41 10.83
C HIS A 144 8.44 -15.30 11.97
N VAL A 145 8.83 -16.54 11.66
CA VAL A 145 9.48 -17.43 12.63
C VAL A 145 10.85 -16.88 12.99
N TYR A 146 11.65 -16.51 11.98
CA TYR A 146 12.93 -15.84 12.16
C TYR A 146 12.78 -14.58 13.02
N ALA A 147 11.84 -13.69 12.71
CA ALA A 147 11.60 -12.48 13.49
C ALA A 147 11.18 -12.77 14.96
N THR A 148 10.45 -13.86 15.19
CA THR A 148 10.07 -14.30 16.55
C THR A 148 11.27 -14.80 17.33
N VAL A 149 12.10 -15.65 16.72
CA VAL A 149 13.32 -16.17 17.34
C VAL A 149 14.28 -15.03 17.67
N GLU A 150 14.47 -14.09 16.74
CA GLU A 150 15.29 -12.89 16.94
C GLU A 150 14.80 -12.05 18.12
N LEU A 151 13.48 -11.76 18.19
CA LEU A 151 12.90 -11.04 19.31
C LEU A 151 13.16 -11.75 20.65
N LEU A 152 12.88 -13.06 20.71
CA LEU A 152 13.06 -13.85 21.93
C LEU A 152 14.53 -13.87 22.37
N ASN A 153 15.46 -13.97 21.42
CA ASN A 153 16.90 -13.93 21.72
C ASN A 153 17.29 -12.59 22.37
N VAL A 154 16.84 -11.46 21.80
CA VAL A 154 17.10 -10.13 22.36
C VAL A 154 16.47 -10.00 23.76
N VAL A 155 15.22 -10.44 23.93
CA VAL A 155 14.52 -10.43 25.22
C VAL A 155 15.25 -11.26 26.27
N VAL A 156 15.62 -12.50 25.94
CA VAL A 156 16.37 -13.39 26.84
C VAL A 156 17.68 -12.73 27.22
N ASN A 157 18.50 -12.28 26.26
CA ASN A 157 19.76 -11.59 26.55
C ASN A 157 19.59 -10.37 27.48
N ARG A 158 18.51 -9.59 27.30
CA ARG A 158 18.20 -8.42 28.12
C ARG A 158 17.79 -8.77 29.54
N ILE A 159 16.90 -9.75 29.69
CA ILE A 159 16.38 -10.17 31.00
C ILE A 159 17.42 -11.01 31.76
N SER A 160 18.17 -11.85 31.04
CA SER A 160 19.18 -12.76 31.58
C SER A 160 20.51 -12.06 31.82
N ALA A 161 20.53 -10.84 32.35
CA ALA A 161 21.75 -10.08 32.69
C ALA A 161 22.66 -10.74 33.78
N LEU A 162 22.64 -12.06 33.90
CA LEU A 162 23.78 -12.88 34.31
C LEU A 162 24.76 -12.94 33.12
N PRO A 163 26.07 -12.75 33.33
CA PRO A 163 27.06 -12.83 32.27
C PRO A 163 27.08 -14.27 31.73
N LEU A 164 26.60 -14.48 30.51
CA LEU A 164 26.80 -15.74 29.83
C LEU A 164 28.24 -15.74 29.30
N ASP A 165 29.08 -16.63 29.82
CA ASP A 165 30.52 -16.73 29.51
C ASP A 165 30.82 -17.01 28.02
N SER A 166 29.82 -17.44 27.25
CA SER A 166 29.93 -17.61 25.79
C SER A 166 28.58 -17.47 25.11
N PHE A 167 28.26 -16.28 24.60
CA PHE A 167 27.19 -16.15 23.62
C PHE A 167 27.54 -15.12 22.54
N SER A 168 27.89 -15.62 21.36
CA SER A 168 28.16 -14.81 20.17
C SER A 168 26.84 -14.39 19.51
N PHE A 169 26.29 -13.24 19.92
CA PHE A 169 25.13 -12.62 19.29
C PHE A 169 25.57 -11.65 18.19
N PHE A 170 25.11 -11.85 16.95
CA PHE A 170 25.29 -10.91 15.86
C PHE A 170 23.96 -10.21 15.59
N ASP A 171 23.83 -8.96 16.03
CA ASP A 171 22.64 -8.15 15.72
C ASP A 171 22.70 -7.66 14.28
N SER A 172 22.00 -8.34 13.39
CA SER A 172 22.02 -8.07 11.96
C SER A 172 21.32 -6.74 11.59
N ILE A 173 20.25 -6.37 12.30
CA ILE A 173 19.51 -5.13 12.04
C ILE A 173 20.27 -3.93 12.59
N SER A 174 20.79 -4.00 13.81
CA SER A 174 21.65 -2.96 14.37
C SER A 174 22.93 -2.81 13.55
N ALA A 175 23.54 -3.91 13.09
CA ALA A 175 24.67 -3.87 12.16
C ALA A 175 24.30 -3.20 10.81
N SER A 176 23.11 -3.46 10.28
CA SER A 176 22.66 -2.81 9.03
C SER A 176 22.36 -1.32 9.19
N VAL A 177 21.72 -0.91 10.30
CA VAL A 177 21.52 0.51 10.65
C VAL A 177 22.87 1.19 10.90
N PHE A 178 23.82 0.45 11.45
CA PHE A 178 25.18 0.90 11.68
C PHE A 178 25.93 1.14 10.35
N GLN A 179 25.72 0.29 9.33
CA GLN A 179 26.33 0.44 8.01
C GLN A 179 25.57 1.38 7.06
N ASP A 180 24.35 1.77 7.40
CA ASP A 180 23.64 2.82 6.66
C ASP A 180 24.34 4.17 6.90
N MET A 181 25.22 4.55 5.97
CA MET A 181 26.03 5.78 6.04
C MET A 181 25.25 7.04 5.65
N ALA A 182 23.94 6.95 5.38
CA ALA A 182 23.15 8.12 5.02
C ALA A 182 23.17 9.15 6.16
N LEU A 183 23.59 10.38 5.84
CA LEU A 183 23.64 11.49 6.80
C LEU A 183 22.24 12.00 7.17
N LYS A 184 21.24 11.69 6.34
CA LYS A 184 19.82 11.98 6.56
C LYS A 184 18.97 10.74 6.37
N PHE A 185 17.81 10.73 7.03
CA PHE A 185 16.88 9.60 7.03
C PHE A 185 16.28 9.23 5.67
N PHE A 186 16.22 10.17 4.72
CA PHE A 186 15.86 9.89 3.32
C PHE A 186 17.05 9.83 2.35
N SER A 187 18.27 9.95 2.87
CA SER A 187 19.50 10.13 2.11
C SER A 187 19.51 11.45 1.32
N GLU A 188 20.69 12.04 1.14
CA GLU A 188 20.91 13.11 0.17
C GLU A 188 21.80 12.60 -0.96
N PRO A 189 21.54 12.99 -2.23
CA PRO A 189 20.47 13.89 -2.67
C PRO A 189 19.08 13.21 -2.71
N PRO A 190 17.98 13.99 -2.66
CA PRO A 190 16.64 13.45 -2.82
C PRO A 190 16.49 12.70 -4.15
N PRO A 191 15.57 11.72 -4.24
CA PRO A 191 15.35 10.97 -5.47
C PRO A 191 15.10 11.91 -6.65
N THR A 192 15.91 11.78 -7.70
CA THR A 192 15.74 12.60 -8.89
C THR A 192 14.43 12.23 -9.58
N LEU A 193 13.68 13.24 -10.04
CA LEU A 193 12.42 12.99 -10.72
C LEU A 193 12.71 12.19 -12.00
N PRO A 194 12.19 10.95 -12.16
CA PRO A 194 12.43 10.20 -13.37
C PRO A 194 11.75 10.94 -14.52
N SER A 195 12.41 10.96 -15.67
CA SER A 195 11.90 11.58 -16.90
C SER A 195 10.58 10.97 -17.37
N ILE A 196 10.31 9.73 -16.96
CA ILE A 196 9.11 8.96 -17.31
C ILE A 196 8.54 8.33 -16.04
N ASN A 197 7.21 8.39 -15.87
CA ASN A 197 6.52 7.69 -14.77
C ASN A 197 6.67 6.16 -14.98
N PRO A 198 7.32 5.41 -14.07
CA PRO A 198 7.54 3.98 -14.25
C PRO A 198 6.24 3.17 -14.26
N LEU A 199 5.15 3.65 -13.64
CA LEU A 199 3.84 2.98 -13.75
C LEU A 199 3.28 3.03 -15.17
N SER A 200 3.69 4.02 -15.96
CA SER A 200 3.21 4.20 -17.35
C SER A 200 3.96 3.35 -18.37
N THR A 201 5.12 2.80 -18.01
CA THR A 201 5.96 2.00 -18.91
C THR A 201 5.62 0.51 -18.89
N LEU A 202 4.88 0.05 -17.88
CA LEU A 202 4.50 -1.35 -17.72
C LEU A 202 3.34 -1.76 -18.64
N SER A 203 3.48 -2.89 -19.31
CA SER A 203 2.33 -3.54 -19.96
C SER A 203 1.36 -4.08 -18.90
N PRO A 204 0.04 -4.11 -19.16
CA PRO A 204 -0.93 -4.66 -18.22
C PRO A 204 -0.63 -6.10 -17.82
N HIS A 205 -0.12 -6.91 -18.75
CA HIS A 205 0.27 -8.29 -18.48
C HIS A 205 1.42 -8.38 -17.47
N LYS A 206 2.47 -7.55 -17.60
CA LYS A 206 3.59 -7.56 -16.66
C LYS A 206 3.18 -6.98 -15.30
N ALA A 207 2.30 -5.97 -15.27
CA ALA A 207 1.79 -5.42 -14.02
C ALA A 207 0.98 -6.46 -13.22
N VAL A 208 0.04 -7.16 -13.88
CA VAL A 208 -0.74 -8.25 -13.25
C VAL A 208 0.17 -9.38 -12.80
N TYR A 209 1.14 -9.78 -13.62
CA TYR A 209 2.13 -10.79 -13.23
C TYR A 209 2.90 -10.40 -11.97
N LEU A 210 3.32 -9.13 -11.86
CA LEU A 210 4.04 -8.64 -10.67
C LEU A 210 3.12 -8.58 -9.45
N ILE A 211 1.85 -8.19 -9.61
CA ILE A 211 0.84 -8.28 -8.54
C ILE A 211 0.68 -9.73 -8.09
N ASP A 212 0.52 -10.68 -9.00
CA ASP A 212 0.42 -12.10 -8.65
C ASP A 212 1.70 -12.62 -7.98
N THR A 213 2.86 -12.13 -8.42
CA THR A 213 4.17 -12.45 -7.82
C THR A 213 4.18 -11.99 -6.36
N PHE A 214 3.73 -10.77 -6.05
CA PHE A 214 3.60 -10.26 -4.68
C PHE A 214 2.89 -11.25 -3.76
N PHE A 215 1.72 -11.71 -4.19
CA PHE A 215 0.87 -12.64 -3.44
C PHE A 215 1.40 -14.08 -3.39
N THR A 216 2.44 -14.37 -4.16
CA THR A 216 3.08 -15.70 -4.21
C THR A 216 4.33 -15.77 -3.36
N VAL A 217 5.12 -14.67 -3.27
CA VAL A 217 6.44 -14.69 -2.64
C VAL A 217 6.59 -13.76 -1.43
N ASN A 218 5.80 -12.69 -1.32
CA ASN A 218 5.96 -11.72 -0.25
C ASN A 218 5.19 -12.15 1.03
N PRO A 219 5.87 -12.39 2.17
CA PRO A 219 5.20 -12.79 3.42
C PRO A 219 4.24 -11.71 3.94
N ASN A 220 4.49 -10.44 3.62
CA ASN A 220 3.59 -9.33 3.96
C ASN A 220 2.38 -9.24 3.02
N SER A 221 2.14 -10.24 2.17
CA SER A 221 0.94 -10.28 1.32
C SER A 221 -0.36 -10.39 2.12
N ILE A 222 -0.30 -10.84 3.38
CA ILE A 222 -1.44 -10.89 4.32
C ILE A 222 -2.02 -9.50 4.63
N LEU A 223 -1.25 -8.42 4.45
CA LEU A 223 -1.70 -7.04 4.68
C LEU A 223 -2.69 -6.55 3.63
N LEU A 224 -2.76 -7.21 2.47
CA LEU A 224 -3.59 -6.81 1.32
C LEU A 224 -4.55 -7.92 0.93
N ASN A 225 -5.54 -7.60 0.10
CA ASN A 225 -6.42 -8.57 -0.55
C ASN A 225 -6.20 -8.53 -2.07
N GLN A 226 -5.76 -9.64 -2.67
CA GLN A 226 -5.43 -9.76 -4.09
C GLN A 226 -6.62 -9.42 -4.98
N THR A 227 -7.82 -9.85 -4.61
CA THR A 227 -9.03 -9.55 -5.40
C THR A 227 -9.31 -8.05 -5.40
N LEU A 228 -9.20 -7.38 -4.24
CA LEU A 228 -9.38 -5.92 -4.15
C LEU A 228 -8.28 -5.15 -4.89
N ILE A 229 -7.02 -5.60 -4.81
CA ILE A 229 -5.90 -4.97 -5.52
C ILE A 229 -6.06 -5.08 -7.03
N LEU A 230 -6.41 -6.27 -7.54
CA LEU A 230 -6.65 -6.47 -8.97
C LEU A 230 -7.86 -5.66 -9.45
N GLN A 231 -8.94 -5.60 -8.66
CA GLN A 231 -10.09 -4.75 -8.97
C GLN A 231 -9.64 -3.29 -9.09
N GLY A 232 -8.97 -2.75 -8.07
CA GLY A 232 -8.49 -1.36 -8.05
C GLY A 232 -7.54 -1.04 -9.20
N TYR A 233 -6.69 -1.99 -9.59
CA TYR A 233 -5.82 -1.86 -10.77
C TYR A 233 -6.63 -1.75 -12.07
N TRP A 234 -7.62 -2.62 -12.28
CA TRP A 234 -8.43 -2.60 -13.51
C TRP A 234 -9.39 -1.42 -13.59
N THR A 235 -9.82 -0.88 -12.45
CA THR A 235 -10.70 0.29 -12.37
C THR A 235 -9.95 1.62 -12.29
N ASP A 236 -8.60 1.61 -12.38
CA ASP A 236 -7.74 2.79 -12.20
C ASP A 236 -8.04 3.55 -10.88
N SER A 237 -8.44 2.82 -9.82
CA SER A 237 -8.79 3.38 -8.51
C SER A 237 -7.80 3.00 -7.41
N ILE A 238 -6.80 2.16 -7.71
CA ILE A 238 -5.74 1.83 -6.76
C ILE A 238 -4.86 3.05 -6.49
N ASP A 239 -4.48 3.23 -5.22
CA ASP A 239 -3.54 4.27 -4.84
C ASP A 239 -2.17 4.06 -5.56
N PRO A 240 -1.64 5.07 -6.27
CA PRO A 240 -0.40 4.93 -7.02
C PRO A 240 0.82 4.58 -6.16
N LEU A 241 0.87 5.04 -4.90
CA LEU A 241 1.95 4.72 -3.97
C LEU A 241 1.89 3.23 -3.61
N LEU A 242 0.70 2.73 -3.26
CA LEU A 242 0.50 1.30 -2.98
C LEU A 242 0.90 0.43 -4.17
N LEU A 243 0.47 0.80 -5.38
CA LEU A 243 0.82 0.07 -6.60
C LEU A 243 2.33 0.07 -6.85
N CYS A 244 3.03 1.20 -6.64
CA CYS A 244 4.49 1.26 -6.79
C CYS A 244 5.21 0.34 -5.81
N VAL A 245 4.75 0.29 -4.55
CA VAL A 245 5.36 -0.56 -3.53
C VAL A 245 5.16 -2.04 -3.87
N ILE A 246 3.94 -2.44 -4.29
CA ILE A 246 3.66 -3.81 -4.73
C ILE A 246 4.56 -4.19 -5.90
N LEU A 247 4.62 -3.37 -6.96
CA LEU A 247 5.40 -3.66 -8.16
C LEU A 247 6.91 -3.64 -7.87
N GLY A 248 7.38 -2.72 -7.03
CA GLY A 248 8.78 -2.56 -6.69
C GLY A 248 9.32 -3.71 -5.85
N THR A 249 8.59 -4.08 -4.79
CA THR A 249 8.98 -5.24 -3.96
C THR A 249 8.91 -6.54 -4.76
N SER A 250 7.90 -6.70 -5.62
CA SER A 250 7.75 -7.90 -6.46
C SER A 250 8.81 -8.00 -7.54
N THR A 251 9.22 -6.88 -8.14
CA THR A 251 10.32 -6.86 -9.12
C THR A 251 11.61 -7.34 -8.47
N TYR A 252 11.88 -6.90 -7.23
CA TYR A 252 13.03 -7.38 -6.47
C TYR A 252 12.89 -8.87 -6.10
N MET A 253 11.72 -9.32 -5.67
CA MET A 253 11.49 -10.71 -5.24
C MET A 253 11.27 -11.71 -6.39
N GLU A 254 11.09 -11.25 -7.64
CA GLU A 254 10.90 -12.10 -8.82
C GLU A 254 12.06 -13.10 -9.02
N LYS A 255 13.27 -12.79 -8.54
CA LYS A 255 14.41 -13.73 -8.58
C LYS A 255 14.10 -15.04 -7.85
N MET A 256 13.29 -15.01 -6.79
CA MET A 256 12.91 -16.21 -6.03
C MET A 256 12.06 -17.17 -6.85
N THR A 257 11.18 -16.67 -7.73
CA THR A 257 10.38 -17.54 -8.60
C THR A 257 11.24 -18.25 -9.65
N LYS A 258 12.48 -17.79 -9.84
CA LYS A 258 13.51 -18.38 -10.70
C LYS A 258 14.55 -19.19 -9.91
N GLY A 259 14.35 -19.41 -8.61
CA GLY A 259 15.27 -20.14 -7.73
C GLY A 259 16.55 -19.37 -7.36
N GLN A 260 16.59 -18.06 -7.60
CA GLN A 260 17.72 -17.20 -7.22
C GLN A 260 17.49 -16.61 -5.82
N PRO A 261 18.54 -16.55 -4.97
CA PRO A 261 18.40 -16.04 -3.62
C PRO A 261 18.24 -14.52 -3.58
N LEU A 262 17.67 -14.02 -2.49
CA LEU A 262 17.69 -12.61 -2.11
C LEU A 262 18.82 -12.37 -1.10
N GLY A 263 19.60 -11.31 -1.29
CA GLY A 263 20.55 -10.84 -0.29
C GLY A 263 19.90 -9.87 0.70
N LEU A 264 20.24 -9.99 2.00
CA LEU A 264 19.89 -8.94 2.96
C LEU A 264 20.54 -7.60 2.55
N TRP A 265 19.75 -6.52 2.59
CA TRP A 265 20.14 -5.15 2.20
C TRP A 265 20.68 -4.96 0.77
N GLU A 266 20.59 -5.98 -0.07
CA GLU A 266 21.07 -5.96 -1.46
C GLU A 266 20.37 -4.86 -2.30
N ALA A 267 19.11 -4.53 -2.00
CA ALA A 267 18.38 -3.46 -2.68
C ALA A 267 18.78 -2.05 -2.23
N SER A 268 19.81 -1.92 -1.39
CA SER A 268 20.51 -0.65 -1.11
C SER A 268 21.49 -0.28 -2.23
N ASP A 269 21.94 -1.26 -3.03
CA ASP A 269 22.76 -0.99 -4.21
C ASP A 269 21.91 -0.34 -5.31
N GLN A 270 22.32 0.86 -5.73
CA GLN A 270 21.65 1.63 -6.78
C GLN A 270 21.56 0.88 -8.12
N MET A 271 22.50 -0.04 -8.40
CA MET A 271 22.50 -0.83 -9.62
C MET A 271 21.43 -1.94 -9.61
N ILE A 272 21.07 -2.43 -8.43
CA ILE A 272 20.09 -3.50 -8.23
C ILE A 272 18.69 -2.93 -7.97
N ARG A 273 18.63 -1.74 -7.36
CA ARG A 273 17.41 -1.09 -6.94
C ARG A 273 16.54 -0.69 -8.13
N ASN A 274 15.30 -1.17 -8.12
CA ASN A 274 14.38 -0.94 -9.22
C ASN A 274 13.71 0.46 -9.14
N PRO A 275 13.28 1.03 -10.29
CA PRO A 275 12.76 2.39 -10.35
C PRO A 275 11.39 2.58 -9.64
N PHE A 276 10.63 1.51 -9.39
CA PHE A 276 9.34 1.65 -8.69
C PHE A 276 9.53 2.02 -7.22
N LEU A 277 10.57 1.50 -6.56
CA LEU A 277 10.88 1.82 -5.16
C LEU A 277 11.31 3.29 -5.02
N GLU A 278 12.14 3.80 -5.93
CA GLU A 278 12.51 5.22 -5.93
C GLU A 278 11.32 6.13 -6.25
N TYR A 279 10.48 5.70 -7.20
CA TYR A 279 9.28 6.46 -7.52
C TYR A 279 8.24 6.47 -6.38
N ALA A 280 8.19 5.42 -5.54
CA ALA A 280 7.39 5.42 -4.33
C ALA A 280 7.77 6.58 -3.40
N TYR A 281 9.06 6.88 -3.22
CA TYR A 281 9.50 8.03 -2.41
C TYR A 281 9.12 9.37 -3.03
N ILE A 282 9.15 9.48 -4.36
CA ILE A 282 8.66 10.67 -5.05
C ILE A 282 7.16 10.85 -4.82
N LEU A 283 6.39 9.76 -4.81
CA LEU A 283 4.98 9.80 -4.47
C LEU A 283 4.76 10.17 -3.01
N VAL A 284 5.56 9.69 -2.05
CA VAL A 284 5.50 10.15 -0.65
C VAL A 284 5.76 11.66 -0.54
N GLN A 285 6.75 12.18 -1.27
CA GLN A 285 7.05 13.62 -1.30
C GLN A 285 5.93 14.45 -1.93
N LYS A 286 5.20 13.91 -2.90
CA LYS A 286 4.11 14.64 -3.59
C LYS A 286 2.74 14.42 -2.98
N SER A 287 2.56 13.39 -2.16
CA SER A 287 1.29 13.02 -1.59
C SER A 287 0.79 14.08 -0.62
N SER A 288 -0.50 14.41 -0.73
CA SER A 288 -1.20 15.22 0.27
C SER A 288 -1.11 14.58 1.66
N SER A 289 -1.35 15.40 2.69
CA SER A 289 -1.55 14.94 4.07
C SER A 289 -2.83 14.12 4.27
N GLU A 290 -3.65 13.93 3.23
CA GLU A 290 -4.85 13.10 3.27
C GLU A 290 -4.48 11.64 3.54
N VAL A 291 -5.11 11.02 4.52
CA VAL A 291 -4.84 9.65 4.93
C VAL A 291 -5.89 8.70 4.40
N SER A 292 -5.45 7.51 4.00
CA SER A 292 -6.31 6.39 3.63
C SER A 292 -5.67 5.08 4.07
N LEU A 293 -6.46 4.01 4.13
CA LEU A 293 -5.95 2.68 4.47
C LEU A 293 -4.90 2.21 3.46
N GLU A 294 -5.08 2.51 2.17
CA GLU A 294 -4.15 2.15 1.10
C GLU A 294 -2.81 2.84 1.28
N LYS A 295 -2.80 4.15 1.62
CA LYS A 295 -1.57 4.88 1.94
C LYS A 295 -0.90 4.32 3.19
N TYR A 296 -1.68 4.00 4.22
CA TYR A 296 -1.16 3.36 5.43
C TYR A 296 -0.46 2.03 5.08
N GLN A 297 -1.15 1.13 4.38
CA GLN A 297 -0.61 -0.15 3.94
C GLN A 297 0.63 0.00 3.05
N ALA A 298 0.63 0.96 2.13
CA ALA A 298 1.76 1.22 1.25
C ALA A 298 3.01 1.63 2.03
N VAL A 299 2.86 2.54 2.99
CA VAL A 299 3.97 3.02 3.82
C VAL A 299 4.45 1.93 4.77
N VAL A 300 3.56 1.10 5.34
CA VAL A 300 3.94 -0.08 6.14
C VAL A 300 4.76 -1.05 5.30
N LEU A 301 4.27 -1.44 4.12
CA LEU A 301 4.96 -2.39 3.23
C LEU A 301 6.32 -1.86 2.77
N LEU A 302 6.41 -0.57 2.44
CA LEU A 302 7.67 0.07 2.08
C LEU A 302 8.64 0.08 3.27
N GLY A 303 8.17 0.40 4.47
CA GLY A 303 8.97 0.37 5.69
C GLY A 303 9.56 -1.01 6.00
N LEU A 304 8.71 -2.04 5.98
CA LEU A 304 9.11 -3.43 6.21
C LEU A 304 10.12 -3.92 5.16
N PHE A 305 9.93 -3.57 3.89
CA PHE A 305 10.86 -3.93 2.83
C PHE A 305 12.25 -3.30 3.05
N GLU A 306 12.29 -2.00 3.33
CA GLU A 306 13.55 -1.27 3.48
C GLU A 306 14.34 -1.70 4.71
N MET A 307 13.67 -2.11 5.79
CA MET A 307 14.35 -2.66 6.97
C MET A 307 15.15 -3.93 6.67
N VAL A 308 14.65 -4.80 5.77
CA VAL A 308 15.21 -6.13 5.53
C VAL A 308 16.09 -6.17 4.27
N PHE A 309 15.66 -5.50 3.21
CA PHE A 309 16.26 -5.63 1.87
C PHE A 309 16.85 -4.33 1.34
N GLY A 310 16.44 -3.18 1.87
CA GLY A 310 16.85 -1.87 1.37
C GLY A 310 17.56 -1.05 2.43
N PHE A 311 17.23 0.24 2.51
CA PHE A 311 17.86 1.21 3.42
C PHE A 311 17.17 1.22 4.79
N PRO A 312 17.78 0.67 5.86
CA PRO A 312 17.11 0.51 7.15
C PRO A 312 16.62 1.83 7.76
N LYS A 313 17.34 2.95 7.57
CA LYS A 313 16.90 4.27 8.03
C LYS A 313 15.60 4.71 7.36
N ARG A 314 15.46 4.49 6.05
CA ARG A 314 14.20 4.75 5.33
C ARG A 314 13.08 3.85 5.86
N GLY A 315 13.41 2.60 6.18
CA GLY A 315 12.51 1.64 6.83
C GLY A 315 11.90 2.17 8.13
N ILE A 316 12.76 2.56 9.08
CA ILE A 316 12.35 3.10 10.40
C ILE A 316 11.42 4.32 10.23
N VAL A 317 11.81 5.22 9.34
CA VAL A 317 11.10 6.47 9.10
C VAL A 317 9.74 6.25 8.46
N ASN A 318 9.65 5.34 7.50
CA ASN A 318 8.39 4.92 6.91
C ASN A 318 7.48 4.31 7.98
N LEU A 319 7.98 3.47 8.88
CA LEU A 319 7.17 2.95 9.97
C LEU A 319 6.71 4.04 10.95
N GLY A 320 7.53 5.07 11.19
CA GLY A 320 7.13 6.27 11.92
C GLY A 320 6.03 7.07 11.22
N LEU A 321 6.09 7.20 9.89
CA LEU A 321 5.01 7.79 9.10
C LEU A 321 3.74 6.93 9.15
N ALA A 322 3.87 5.60 9.06
CA ALA A 322 2.76 4.67 9.18
C ALA A 322 2.05 4.84 10.54
N PHE A 323 2.81 4.99 11.63
CA PHE A 323 2.26 5.28 12.95
C PHE A 323 1.38 6.55 12.94
N MET A 324 1.86 7.65 12.37
CA MET A 324 1.08 8.90 12.26
C MET A 324 -0.18 8.73 11.42
N ILE A 325 -0.08 8.08 10.24
CA ILE A 325 -1.24 7.82 9.38
C ILE A 325 -2.27 6.98 10.13
N GLY A 326 -1.82 5.90 10.78
CA GLY A 326 -2.70 4.99 11.52
C GLY A 326 -3.41 5.66 12.69
N ILE A 327 -2.75 6.57 13.43
CA ILE A 327 -3.40 7.33 14.52
C ILE A 327 -4.54 8.17 13.96
N ASN A 328 -4.29 8.90 12.88
CA ASN A 328 -5.30 9.76 12.26
C ASN A 328 -6.47 8.96 11.68
N LEU A 329 -6.22 7.74 11.22
CA LEU A 329 -7.28 6.81 10.79
C LEU A 329 -8.06 6.18 11.95
N GLY A 330 -7.56 6.25 13.20
CA GLY A 330 -8.16 5.55 14.33
C GLY A 330 -7.80 4.06 14.40
N ILE A 331 -6.74 3.62 13.71
CA ILE A 331 -6.31 2.21 13.71
C ILE A 331 -5.67 1.84 15.05
N TRP A 332 -4.91 2.76 15.66
CA TRP A 332 -4.15 2.52 16.90
C TRP A 332 -5.02 2.54 18.17
N ASP A 333 -6.25 3.03 18.07
CA ASP A 333 -7.20 3.13 19.17
C ASP A 333 -8.47 2.30 18.96
N GLY A 334 -8.57 1.59 17.83
CA GLY A 334 -9.65 0.67 17.49
C GLY A 334 -10.86 1.31 16.81
N SER A 335 -10.95 2.65 16.76
CA SER A 335 -12.11 3.35 16.21
C SER A 335 -12.27 3.19 14.69
N PHE A 336 -11.19 2.84 13.98
CA PHE A 336 -11.24 2.50 12.55
C PHE A 336 -12.05 1.23 12.32
N GLN A 337 -11.81 0.19 13.12
CA GLN A 337 -12.45 -1.11 12.98
C GLN A 337 -13.96 -1.04 13.25
N GLU A 338 -14.39 -0.15 14.15
CA GLU A 338 -15.81 0.07 14.46
C GLU A 338 -16.62 0.63 13.28
N LYS A 339 -15.96 1.32 12.34
CA LYS A 339 -16.59 2.02 11.21
C LYS A 339 -16.36 1.31 9.86
N SER A 340 -15.56 0.25 9.87
CA SER A 340 -15.06 -0.41 8.67
C SER A 340 -15.74 -1.77 8.48
N ASN A 341 -15.79 -2.26 7.23
CA ASN A 341 -16.27 -3.62 6.99
C ASN A 341 -15.25 -4.66 7.48
N ASP A 342 -15.68 -5.91 7.66
CA ASP A 342 -14.85 -6.97 8.26
C ASP A 342 -13.52 -7.19 7.52
N ILE A 343 -13.52 -7.13 6.18
CA ILE A 343 -12.30 -7.31 5.38
C ILE A 343 -11.34 -6.13 5.61
N THR A 344 -11.82 -4.90 5.47
CA THR A 344 -10.99 -3.69 5.66
C THR A 344 -10.46 -3.59 7.09
N SER A 345 -11.28 -3.98 8.08
CA SER A 345 -10.90 -4.05 9.48
C SER A 345 -9.79 -5.08 9.72
N GLU A 346 -9.89 -6.27 9.11
CA GLU A 346 -8.86 -7.31 9.19
C GLU A 346 -7.53 -6.86 8.54
N LEU A 347 -7.59 -6.26 7.34
CA LEU A 347 -6.39 -5.79 6.64
C LEU A 347 -5.69 -4.64 7.40
N ALA A 348 -6.47 -3.73 8.01
CA ALA A 348 -5.94 -2.70 8.90
C ALA A 348 -5.28 -3.31 10.15
N LEU A 349 -5.87 -4.39 10.69
CA LEU A 349 -5.33 -5.11 11.84
C LEU A 349 -4.00 -5.80 11.52
N TYR A 350 -3.88 -6.47 10.37
CA TYR A 350 -2.60 -7.02 9.90
C TYR A 350 -1.54 -5.92 9.75
N SER A 351 -1.91 -4.77 9.20
CA SER A 351 -1.00 -3.64 9.00
C SER A 351 -0.53 -3.01 10.32
N PHE A 352 -1.45 -2.89 11.28
CA PHE A 352 -1.15 -2.49 12.66
C PHE A 352 -0.13 -3.43 13.31
N TRP A 353 -0.43 -4.73 13.33
CA TRP A 353 0.43 -5.72 13.98
C TRP A 353 1.79 -5.81 13.30
N SER A 354 1.87 -5.64 11.98
CA SER A 354 3.17 -5.61 11.27
C SER A 354 4.04 -4.43 11.70
N THR A 355 3.41 -3.25 11.89
CA THR A 355 4.11 -2.06 12.40
C THR A 355 4.53 -2.27 13.85
N PHE A 356 3.61 -2.73 14.70
CA PHE A 356 3.85 -2.98 16.12
C PHE A 356 4.97 -4.00 16.34
N ASN A 357 4.94 -5.12 15.61
CA ASN A 357 5.93 -6.18 15.72
C ASN A 357 7.35 -5.67 15.40
N SER A 358 7.46 -4.87 14.34
CA SER A 358 8.72 -4.25 13.92
C SER A 358 9.26 -3.28 14.97
N THR A 359 8.39 -2.49 15.60
CA THR A 359 8.79 -1.57 16.66
C THR A 359 9.15 -2.29 17.97
N CYS A 360 8.41 -3.34 18.34
CA CYS A 360 8.65 -4.11 19.57
C CYS A 360 10.10 -4.62 19.61
N ARG A 361 10.59 -5.20 18.51
CA ARG A 361 11.98 -5.62 18.36
C ARG A 361 12.97 -4.48 18.64
N GLY A 362 12.77 -3.33 18.01
CA GLY A 362 13.70 -2.18 18.17
C GLY A 362 13.71 -1.63 19.58
N VAL A 363 12.56 -1.60 20.24
CA VAL A 363 12.43 -1.08 21.60
C VAL A 363 13.10 -1.98 22.63
N VAL A 364 12.94 -3.31 22.51
CA VAL A 364 13.62 -4.29 23.38
C VAL A 364 15.14 -4.17 23.24
N ASP A 365 15.62 -4.07 22.00
CA ASP A 365 17.04 -3.94 21.69
C ASP A 365 17.64 -2.67 22.29
N LEU A 366 16.96 -1.52 22.14
CA LEU A 366 17.37 -0.26 22.76
C LEU A 366 17.14 -0.22 24.28
N GLY A 367 16.41 -1.17 24.84
CA GLY A 367 16.09 -1.22 26.28
C GLY A 367 15.17 -0.08 26.71
N GLN A 368 14.42 0.46 25.75
CA GLN A 368 13.41 1.47 26.00
C GLN A 368 12.09 0.79 26.35
N LEU A 369 11.19 1.52 27.00
CA LEU A 369 9.80 1.08 27.13
C LEU A 369 9.01 1.53 25.89
N PRO A 370 8.21 0.65 25.28
CA PRO A 370 7.35 1.09 24.20
C PRO A 370 6.31 2.05 24.77
N HIS A 371 6.22 3.27 24.22
CA HIS A 371 5.17 4.24 24.59
C HIS A 371 3.81 3.86 24.00
N TYR A 372 3.38 2.61 24.17
CA TYR A 372 2.06 2.14 23.77
C TYR A 372 1.09 2.23 24.94
N SER A 373 -0.10 2.76 24.67
CA SER A 373 -1.16 2.81 25.67
C SER A 373 -1.66 1.38 25.99
N LYS A 374 -2.14 1.16 27.21
CA LYS A 374 -2.85 -0.09 27.57
C LYS A 374 -4.02 -0.37 26.60
N LYS A 375 -4.66 0.68 26.07
CA LYS A 375 -5.70 0.60 25.04
C LYS A 375 -5.17 0.01 23.74
N THR A 376 -3.99 0.43 23.28
CA THR A 376 -3.33 -0.12 22.08
C THR A 376 -3.06 -1.62 22.22
N LEU A 377 -2.62 -2.06 23.40
CA LEU A 377 -2.38 -3.49 23.68
C LEU A 377 -3.68 -4.31 23.83
N SER A 378 -4.83 -3.66 23.98
CA SER A 378 -6.15 -4.31 24.04
C SER A 378 -6.76 -4.61 22.68
N LEU A 379 -6.15 -4.12 21.59
CA LEU A 379 -6.59 -4.45 20.23
C LEU A 379 -6.59 -5.97 19.99
N LYS A 380 -7.56 -6.42 19.19
CA LYS A 380 -7.72 -7.83 18.80
C LYS A 380 -6.44 -8.30 18.10
N LEU A 381 -6.03 -9.53 18.36
CA LEU A 381 -4.94 -10.17 17.60
C LEU A 381 -5.40 -10.44 16.16
N PRO A 382 -4.46 -10.57 15.19
CA PRO A 382 -4.81 -10.97 13.83
C PRO A 382 -5.43 -12.39 13.84
N PRO A 383 -6.09 -12.83 12.75
CA PRO A 383 -6.57 -14.19 12.62
C PRO A 383 -5.49 -15.23 12.96
N ALA A 384 -5.84 -16.23 13.77
CA ALA A 384 -4.88 -17.26 14.18
C ALA A 384 -4.62 -18.30 13.07
N ASN A 385 -5.56 -18.45 12.15
CA ASN A 385 -5.50 -19.37 11.03
C ASN A 385 -6.36 -18.86 9.87
N ILE A 386 -6.32 -19.58 8.75
CA ILE A 386 -7.02 -19.21 7.51
C ILE A 386 -8.54 -19.33 7.64
N GLU A 387 -9.04 -20.19 8.51
CA GLU A 387 -10.48 -20.35 8.78
C GLU A 387 -11.05 -19.08 9.43
N GLN A 388 -10.25 -18.38 10.24
CA GLN A 388 -10.63 -17.13 10.89
C GLN A 388 -10.38 -15.88 10.04
N SER A 389 -9.64 -15.99 8.93
CA SER A 389 -9.34 -14.85 8.04
C SER A 389 -10.49 -14.61 7.06
N VAL A 390 -11.26 -13.55 7.31
CA VAL A 390 -12.36 -13.10 6.43
C VAL A 390 -11.81 -12.68 5.07
N SER A 391 -10.63 -12.06 5.02
CA SER A 391 -9.97 -11.68 3.75
C SER A 391 -9.66 -12.91 2.89
N TYR A 392 -9.12 -13.97 3.50
CA TYR A 392 -8.84 -15.22 2.81
C TYR A 392 -10.12 -15.95 2.38
N GLN A 393 -11.14 -16.03 3.26
CA GLN A 393 -12.41 -16.66 2.90
C GLN A 393 -13.10 -15.93 1.75
N PHE A 394 -13.01 -14.60 1.71
CA PHE A 394 -13.49 -13.80 0.59
C PHE A 394 -12.77 -14.19 -0.70
N GLU A 395 -11.45 -14.23 -0.74
CA GLU A 395 -10.73 -14.61 -1.97
C GLU A 395 -11.04 -16.02 -2.44
N LYS A 396 -11.16 -16.95 -1.49
CA LYS A 396 -11.54 -18.33 -1.76
C LYS A 396 -12.94 -18.44 -2.38
N SER A 397 -13.93 -17.72 -1.83
CA SER A 397 -15.29 -17.71 -2.39
C SER A 397 -15.37 -17.03 -3.76
N ASN A 398 -14.45 -16.12 -4.04
CA ASN A 398 -14.30 -15.43 -5.32
C ASN A 398 -13.42 -16.20 -6.34
N GLY A 399 -13.04 -17.46 -6.06
CA GLY A 399 -12.27 -18.30 -6.98
C GLY A 399 -10.80 -17.89 -7.17
N ASN A 400 -10.27 -17.05 -6.28
CA ASN A 400 -8.88 -16.56 -6.29
C ASN A 400 -8.12 -17.05 -5.04
N PRO A 401 -7.94 -18.37 -4.84
CA PRO A 401 -7.22 -18.85 -3.67
C PRO A 401 -5.78 -18.31 -3.68
N ARG A 402 -5.29 -17.92 -2.49
CA ARG A 402 -3.91 -17.47 -2.29
C ARG A 402 -2.92 -18.51 -2.81
N ARG A 403 -1.98 -18.06 -3.64
CA ARG A 403 -0.94 -18.91 -4.25
C ARG A 403 0.36 -18.94 -3.46
N TYR A 404 0.45 -18.19 -2.36
CA TYR A 404 1.58 -18.27 -1.45
C TYR A 404 1.77 -19.70 -0.95
N ARG A 405 2.99 -20.22 -1.05
CA ARG A 405 3.30 -21.58 -0.62
C ARG A 405 3.00 -21.72 0.87
N SER A 406 2.15 -22.68 1.24
CA SER A 406 1.76 -22.89 2.64
C SER A 406 1.19 -21.63 3.32
N PHE A 407 0.28 -20.91 2.65
CA PHE A 407 -0.33 -19.68 3.20
C PHE A 407 -0.90 -19.84 4.63
N GLY A 408 -1.41 -21.03 4.99
CA GLY A 408 -1.85 -21.33 6.36
C GLY A 408 -0.74 -21.13 7.40
N PHE A 409 0.44 -21.68 7.14
CA PHE A 409 1.61 -21.51 8.00
C PHE A 409 2.06 -20.05 8.08
N LEU A 410 1.97 -19.29 6.99
CA LEU A 410 2.28 -17.86 6.99
C LEU A 410 1.35 -17.09 7.95
N VAL A 411 0.05 -17.38 7.93
CA VAL A 411 -0.93 -16.75 8.86
C VAL A 411 -0.65 -17.15 10.31
N GLU A 412 -0.42 -18.43 10.58
CA GLU A 412 -0.16 -18.95 11.93
C GLU A 412 1.16 -18.42 12.51
N SER A 413 2.23 -18.34 11.71
CA SER A 413 3.52 -17.80 12.14
C SER A 413 3.45 -16.29 12.38
N PHE A 414 2.70 -15.53 11.56
CA PHE A 414 2.45 -14.11 11.81
C PHE A 414 1.64 -13.89 13.11
N TYR A 415 0.61 -14.72 13.35
CA TYR A 415 -0.16 -14.68 14.59
C TYR A 415 0.74 -14.93 15.80
N THR A 416 1.55 -15.99 15.75
CA THR A 416 2.49 -16.35 16.82
C THR A 416 3.47 -15.21 17.10
N HIS A 417 4.04 -14.63 16.05
CA HIS A 417 4.93 -13.47 16.18
C HIS A 417 4.25 -12.29 16.89
N SER A 418 3.00 -11.99 16.51
CA SER A 418 2.21 -10.91 17.11
C SER A 418 1.87 -11.15 18.58
N VAL A 419 1.58 -12.40 18.94
CA VAL A 419 1.39 -12.82 20.34
C VAL A 419 2.67 -12.61 21.14
N CYS A 420 3.81 -13.07 20.62
CA CYS A 420 5.11 -12.88 21.27
C CYS A 420 5.39 -11.38 21.50
N CYS A 421 5.29 -10.54 20.46
CA CYS A 421 5.50 -9.10 20.59
C CYS A 421 4.58 -8.46 21.64
N LYS A 422 3.29 -8.82 21.65
CA LYS A 422 2.32 -8.30 22.63
C LYS A 422 2.73 -8.61 24.07
N TYR A 423 3.04 -9.88 24.35
CA TYR A 423 3.39 -10.29 25.71
C TYR A 423 4.80 -9.86 26.13
N THR A 424 5.74 -9.76 25.19
CA THR A 424 7.03 -9.11 25.44
C THR A 424 6.84 -7.66 25.87
N THR A 425 6.01 -6.88 25.16
CA THR A 425 5.72 -5.50 25.56
C THR A 425 5.04 -5.42 26.93
N LEU A 426 4.05 -6.28 27.20
CA LEU A 426 3.39 -6.33 28.51
C LEU A 426 4.39 -6.64 29.63
N LEU A 427 5.29 -7.59 29.41
CA LEU A 427 6.36 -7.92 30.35
C LEU A 427 7.31 -6.73 30.57
N LEU A 428 7.70 -6.04 29.48
CA LEU A 428 8.56 -4.87 29.58
C LEU A 428 7.93 -3.74 30.39
N LEU A 429 6.63 -3.49 30.25
CA LEU A 429 5.91 -2.45 31.01
C LEU A 429 5.91 -2.67 32.53
N GLU A 430 6.19 -3.89 32.99
CA GLU A 430 6.33 -4.20 34.42
C GLU A 430 7.77 -3.97 34.95
N PHE A 431 8.76 -3.80 34.06
CA PHE A 431 10.13 -3.47 34.45
C PHE A 431 10.31 -1.96 34.64
N PRO A 432 11.15 -1.54 35.61
CA PRO A 432 11.48 -0.13 35.76
C PRO A 432 12.21 0.39 34.52
N GLU A 433 11.91 1.64 34.12
CA GLU A 433 12.68 2.31 33.05
C GLU A 433 14.16 2.28 33.39
N VAL A 434 14.98 1.81 32.46
CA VAL A 434 16.43 1.93 32.57
C VAL A 434 16.75 3.41 32.51
N GLN A 435 17.00 4.05 33.66
CA GLN A 435 17.58 5.38 33.67
C GLN A 435 18.92 5.28 32.96
N ASP A 436 19.07 6.01 31.86
CA ASP A 436 20.35 6.14 31.19
C ASP A 436 21.43 6.42 32.24
N CYS A 437 22.33 5.46 32.46
CA CYS A 437 23.59 5.77 33.11
C CYS A 437 24.23 6.84 32.25
N LYS A 438 24.17 8.10 32.71
CA LYS A 438 24.97 9.21 32.16
C LYS A 438 26.40 8.69 32.00
N ARG A 439 26.78 8.35 30.79
CA ARG A 439 28.16 8.06 30.41
C ARG A 439 28.80 9.34 29.93
#